data_AF-E4YV76-F1
#
_entry.id   AF-E4YV76-F1
#
_cell.length_a   1.000
_cell.length_b   1.000
_cell.length_c   1.000
_cell.angle_alpha   90.00
_cell.angle_beta   90.00
_cell.angle_gamma   90.00
#
_symmetry.space_group_name_H-M   'P 1'
#
loop_
_entity.id
_entity.type
_entity.pdbx_description
1 polymer ?
#
loop_
_entity_poly.entity_id
_entity_poly.type
_entity_poly.pdbx_seq_one_letter_code
_entity_poly.pdbx_strand_id
1 'polypeptide(L)'
;LIIILSWVSWVEHGFILNSNDLGLHRVENPSSSEGAVTLHFYFPCIHECLVFDEETGKARRVKMTYTSIRGVKQTPQQKVQRASECK
;
A
#
# COMPACT_ATOMS: atom_id res chain seq x y z
N LEU A 1 -9.17 0.94 -2.23
CA LEU A 1 -8.98 0.88 -0.76
C LEU A 1 -7.74 0.04 -0.47
N ILE A 2 -6.58 0.68 -0.30
CA ILE A 2 -5.35 0.03 0.13
C ILE A 2 -5.22 0.37 1.61
N ILE A 3 -5.46 -0.60 2.48
CA ILE A 3 -5.22 -0.47 3.93
C ILE A 3 -3.83 -1.04 4.15
N ILE A 4 -2.88 -0.18 4.49
CA ILE A 4 -1.52 -0.56 4.87
C ILE A 4 -1.39 -0.27 6.37
N LEU A 5 -0.72 -1.16 7.09
CA LEU A 5 -0.45 -1.02 8.52
C LEU A 5 0.37 0.25 8.77
N SER A 6 -0.11 1.18 9.61
CA SER A 6 0.64 2.07 10.56
C SER A 6 -0.11 3.36 10.87
N TRP A 7 -0.03 3.87 12.09
CA TRP A 7 -0.66 5.12 12.52
C TRP A 7 0.27 6.31 12.20
N VAL A 8 -0.30 7.43 11.78
CA VAL A 8 0.47 8.66 11.48
C VAL A 8 0.81 9.35 12.79
N SER A 9 2.10 9.52 13.08
CA SER A 9 2.56 10.52 14.03
C SER A 9 3.61 11.36 13.33
N TRP A 10 3.36 12.68 13.28
CA TRP A 10 4.23 13.75 12.79
C TRP A 10 4.21 14.00 11.27
N VAL A 11 3.49 15.06 10.88
CA VAL A 11 3.70 15.76 9.60
C VAL A 11 4.82 16.77 9.84
N GLU A 12 6.04 16.43 9.48
CA GLU A 12 7.07 17.42 9.16
C GLU A 12 7.31 17.34 7.65
N HIS A 13 7.12 18.46 6.94
CA HIS A 13 7.44 18.62 5.51
C HIS A 13 6.73 17.68 4.50
N GLY A 14 5.60 17.06 4.85
CA GLY A 14 4.74 16.33 3.88
C GLY A 14 5.08 14.84 3.68
N PHE A 15 5.88 14.24 4.57
CA PHE A 15 6.18 12.81 4.55
C PHE A 15 5.36 12.06 5.61
N ILE A 16 4.95 10.82 5.30
CA ILE A 16 4.27 9.91 6.24
C ILE A 16 5.17 8.68 6.45
N LEU A 17 5.54 8.42 7.70
CA LEU A 17 6.32 7.26 8.11
C LEU A 17 5.41 6.16 8.66
N ASN A 18 5.63 4.93 8.19
CA ASN A 18 4.72 3.82 8.38
C ASN A 18 5.50 2.56 8.81
N SER A 19 5.23 2.03 10.01
CA SER A 19 5.82 0.81 10.58
C SER A 19 4.78 -0.04 11.33
N ASN A 20 4.98 -1.36 11.43
CA ASN A 20 4.07 -2.28 12.14
C ASN A 20 3.81 -1.87 13.60
N ASP A 21 4.81 -1.28 14.26
CA ASP A 21 4.70 -0.83 15.65
C ASP A 21 3.89 0.46 15.81
N LEU A 22 3.61 1.15 14.71
CA LEU A 22 2.94 2.45 14.74
C LEU A 22 1.41 2.31 14.72
N GLY A 23 0.80 1.29 14.07
CA GLY A 23 -0.66 1.03 14.10
C GLY A 23 -1.29 0.64 12.74
N LEU A 24 -2.49 1.12 12.40
CA LEU A 24 -3.17 0.91 11.10
C LEU A 24 -3.55 2.26 10.46
N HIS A 25 -3.49 2.40 9.12
CA HIS A 25 -4.04 3.56 8.42
C HIS A 25 -4.89 3.20 7.20
N ARG A 26 -5.79 4.14 6.86
CA ARG A 26 -6.55 4.18 5.60
C ARG A 26 -6.08 5.39 4.81
N VAL A 27 -5.64 5.18 3.56
CA VAL A 27 -5.35 6.28 2.62
C VAL A 27 -6.45 6.35 1.58
N GLU A 28 -7.02 7.54 1.41
CA GLU A 28 -8.01 7.84 0.39
C GLU A 28 -7.75 9.21 -0.25
N ASN A 29 -8.18 9.37 -1.51
CA ASN A 29 -8.18 10.68 -2.15
C ASN A 29 -9.46 11.42 -1.70
N PRO A 30 -9.35 12.54 -0.96
CA PRO A 30 -10.52 13.29 -0.51
C PRO A 30 -11.20 14.07 -1.65
N SER A 31 -10.49 14.31 -2.76
CA SER A 31 -11.05 15.03 -3.91
C SER A 31 -11.89 14.10 -4.78
N SER A 32 -13.06 14.59 -5.18
CA SER A 32 -13.95 13.92 -6.14
C SER A 32 -13.70 14.31 -7.59
N SER A 33 -12.91 15.36 -7.85
CA SER A 33 -12.64 15.88 -9.20
C SER A 33 -11.19 15.75 -9.64
N GLU A 34 -10.25 15.80 -8.70
CA GLU A 34 -8.81 15.83 -8.99
C GLU A 34 -8.14 14.47 -8.72
N GLY A 35 -7.20 14.10 -9.59
CA GLY A 35 -6.33 12.94 -9.35
C GLY A 35 -5.28 13.23 -8.28
N ALA A 36 -4.94 12.22 -7.49
CA ALA A 36 -3.86 12.28 -6.50
C ALA A 36 -2.75 11.28 -6.83
N VAL A 37 -1.50 11.67 -6.60
CA VAL A 37 -0.33 10.81 -6.76
C VAL A 37 0.50 10.86 -5.49
N THR A 38 0.89 9.70 -4.98
CA THR A 38 1.75 9.54 -3.81
C THR A 38 2.97 8.70 -4.16
N LEU A 39 4.10 9.01 -3.53
CA LEU A 39 5.30 8.20 -3.59
C LEU A 39 5.40 7.36 -2.31
N HIS A 40 5.52 6.05 -2.45
CA HIS A 40 5.66 5.13 -1.33
C HIS A 40 7.04 4.49 -1.34
N PHE A 41 7.70 4.49 -0.19
CA PHE A 41 8.97 3.80 0.03
C PHE A 41 8.79 2.73 1.10
N TYR A 42 9.20 1.49 0.80
CA TYR A 42 9.12 0.37 1.72
C TYR A 42 10.48 -0.32 1.81
N PHE A 43 10.98 -0.52 3.04
CA PHE A 43 12.21 -1.24 3.32
C PHE A 43 12.08 -2.06 4.62
N PRO A 44 12.38 -3.37 4.61
CA PRO A 44 12.62 -4.21 3.43
C PRO A 44 11.38 -4.27 2.53
N CYS A 45 11.56 -4.77 1.32
CA CYS A 45 10.51 -4.80 0.30
C CYS A 45 9.26 -5.56 0.77
N ILE A 46 8.06 -5.00 0.54
CA ILE A 46 6.79 -5.64 0.94
C ILE A 46 6.10 -6.32 -0.25
N HIS A 47 5.68 -7.57 -0.07
CA HIS A 47 4.94 -8.35 -1.08
C HIS A 47 3.54 -8.78 -0.62
N GLU A 48 3.29 -8.70 0.68
CA GLU A 48 1.99 -9.01 1.27
C GLU A 48 1.67 -8.04 2.39
N CYS A 49 0.38 -7.83 2.62
CA CYS A 49 -0.12 -7.08 3.77
C CYS A 49 -1.38 -7.74 4.33
N LEU A 50 -1.77 -7.32 5.52
CA LEU A 50 -3.09 -7.61 6.06
C LEU A 50 -4.02 -6.44 5.76
N VAL A 51 -5.20 -6.76 5.22
CA VAL A 51 -6.30 -5.81 5.08
C VAL A 51 -7.34 -6.17 6.12
N PHE A 52 -7.82 -5.16 6.85
CA PHE A 52 -8.77 -5.33 7.94
C PHE A 52 -10.14 -4.87 7.51
N ASP A 53 -11.15 -5.62 7.93
CA ASP A 53 -12.54 -5.21 7.88
C ASP A 53 -12.82 -4.22 9.02
N GLU A 54 -13.36 -3.05 8.70
CA GLU A 54 -13.51 -1.94 9.65
C GLU A 54 -14.61 -2.21 10.70
N GLU A 55 -15.66 -2.95 10.33
CA GLU A 55 -16.77 -3.26 11.23
C GLU A 55 -16.45 -4.43 12.17
N THR A 56 -15.76 -5.44 11.66
CA THR A 56 -15.54 -6.71 12.37
C THR A 56 -14.12 -6.90 12.89
N GLY A 57 -13.16 -6.08 12.44
CA GLY A 57 -11.74 -6.21 12.77
C GLY A 57 -11.06 -7.44 12.16
N LYS A 58 -11.75 -8.24 11.36
CA LYS A 58 -11.19 -9.45 10.74
C LYS A 58 -10.12 -9.09 9.72
N ALA A 59 -8.98 -9.75 9.82
CA ALA A 59 -7.87 -9.57 8.89
C ALA A 59 -7.90 -10.59 7.75
N ARG A 60 -7.58 -10.14 6.54
CA ARG A 60 -7.28 -11.01 5.38
C ARG A 60 -5.88 -10.74 4.87
N ARG A 61 -5.15 -11.80 4.54
CA ARG A 61 -3.85 -11.70 3.88
C ARG A 61 -4.04 -11.38 2.39
N VAL A 62 -3.36 -10.36 1.91
CA VAL A 62 -3.45 -9.89 0.52
C VAL A 62 -2.04 -9.82 -0.06
N LYS A 63 -1.88 -10.36 -1.28
CA LYS A 63 -0.65 -10.20 -2.05
C LYS A 63 -0.70 -8.89 -2.83
N MET A 64 0.36 -8.10 -2.74
CA MET A 64 0.50 -6.85 -3.48
C MET A 64 0.85 -7.15 -4.94
N THR A 65 0.27 -6.41 -5.89
CA THR A 65 0.53 -6.57 -7.33
C THR A 65 0.89 -5.22 -7.95
N TYR A 66 1.76 -5.22 -8.97
CA TYR A 66 2.18 -3.99 -9.65
C TYR A 66 1.38 -3.75 -10.94
N THR A 67 0.84 -2.54 -11.10
CA THR A 67 0.20 -2.14 -12.37
C THR A 67 1.24 -1.91 -13.48
N SER A 68 2.41 -1.37 -13.14
CA SER A 68 3.56 -1.20 -14.03
C SER A 68 4.87 -1.37 -13.24
N ILE A 69 5.95 -1.70 -13.96
CA ILE A 69 7.31 -1.80 -13.40
C ILE A 69 8.24 -1.04 -14.33
N ARG A 70 9.00 -0.07 -13.79
CA ARG A 70 9.92 0.79 -14.56
C ARG A 70 9.25 1.42 -15.79
N GLY A 71 7.99 1.85 -15.65
CA GLY A 71 7.19 2.45 -16.73
C GLY A 71 6.47 1.48 -17.67
N VAL A 72 6.70 0.16 -17.56
CA VAL A 72 6.07 -0.85 -18.44
C VAL A 72 4.82 -1.45 -17.79
N LYS A 73 3.66 -1.32 -18.45
CA LYS A 73 2.38 -1.88 -17.99
C LYS A 73 2.42 -3.42 -17.96
N GLN A 74 1.91 -4.01 -16.88
CA GLN A 74 1.87 -5.47 -16.71
C GLN A 74 0.55 -6.06 -17.25
N THR A 75 0.62 -7.24 -17.89
CA THR A 75 -0.56 -8.03 -18.26
C THR A 75 -1.21 -8.69 -17.02
N PRO A 76 -2.48 -9.11 -17.08
CA PRO A 76 -3.13 -9.79 -15.95
C PRO A 76 -2.34 -10.99 -15.42
N GLN A 77 -1.72 -11.78 -16.32
CA GLN A 77 -0.90 -12.94 -15.96
C GLN A 77 0.38 -12.52 -15.22
N GLN A 78 1.02 -11.44 -15.66
CA GLN A 78 2.26 -10.92 -15.07
C GLN A 78 2.05 -10.32 -13.67
N LYS A 79 0.91 -9.67 -13.44
CA LYS A 79 0.55 -9.08 -12.14
C LYS A 79 0.53 -10.12 -11.00
N VAL A 80 0.14 -11.34 -11.31
CA VAL A 80 0.02 -12.45 -10.34
C VAL A 80 1.38 -13.09 -10.05
N GLN A 81 2.26 -13.20 -11.07
CA GLN A 81 3.51 -13.96 -10.97
C GLN A 81 4.66 -13.19 -10.29
N ARG A 82 4.71 -11.86 -10.43
CA ARG A 82 5.87 -11.05 -9.97
C ARG A 82 5.79 -10.47 -8.56
N ALA A 83 4.71 -10.78 -7.82
CA ALA A 83 4.60 -10.41 -6.41
C ALA A 83 5.70 -11.08 -5.53
N SER A 84 6.36 -12.13 -6.02
CA SER A 84 7.38 -12.91 -5.28
C SER A 84 8.84 -12.57 -5.61
N GLU A 85 9.11 -11.56 -6.45
CA GLU A 85 10.45 -11.33 -7.01
C GLU A 85 11.23 -10.13 -6.41
N CYS A 86 10.76 -9.51 -5.33
CA CYS A 86 11.58 -8.48 -4.68
C CYS A 86 12.74 -9.13 -3.92
N LYS A 87 13.94 -9.07 -4.52
CA LYS A 87 15.22 -9.46 -3.91
C LYS A 87 15.84 -8.26 -3.20
#